data_AF-A0A1Y0BE60-F1
#
_entry.id   AF-A0A1Y0BE60-F1
#
_cell.length_a   1.000
_cell.length_b   1.000
_cell.length_c   1.000
_cell.angle_alpha   90.00
_cell.angle_beta   90.00
_cell.angle_gamma   90.00
#
_symmetry.space_group_name_H-M   'P 1'
#
loop_
_entity.id
_entity.type
_entity.pdbx_description
1 polymer ?
#
loop_
_entity_poly.entity_id
_entity_poly.type
_entity_poly.pdbx_seq_one_letter_code
_entity_poly.pdbx_strand_id
1 'polypeptide(L)'
;MAHKMYQGGLTPKSPVFHKFLLGLAPPLVAGALLTAILQREGLAEALPGAWLLLYGTAVVTAGAFSVRIVPVLGLCFMLFGAMALFAPASMNDWLLAAGFGGLHVVFGAVIARRNGG
;
A
#
# COMPACT_ATOMS: atom_id res chain seq x y z
N MET A 1 -14.50 -19.65 45.21
CA MET A 1 -13.97 -20.68 44.31
C MET A 1 -14.30 -20.27 42.88
N ALA A 2 -13.56 -19.37 42.21
CA ALA A 2 -12.16 -19.49 41.81
C ALA A 2 -11.91 -20.77 40.98
N HIS A 3 -12.11 -20.72 39.65
CA HIS A 3 -11.28 -21.42 38.65
C HIS A 3 -11.71 -21.15 37.20
N LYS A 4 -11.74 -19.89 36.76
CA LYS A 4 -11.76 -19.58 35.32
C LYS A 4 -10.82 -18.43 35.00
N MET A 5 -9.55 -18.63 35.34
CA MET A 5 -8.46 -17.79 34.89
C MET A 5 -7.34 -18.66 34.31
N TYR A 6 -6.99 -18.33 33.08
CA TYR A 6 -5.65 -18.45 32.52
C TYR A 6 -5.08 -19.85 32.28
N GLN A 7 -5.38 -20.43 31.11
CA GLN A 7 -4.39 -21.21 30.35
C GLN A 7 -4.61 -21.04 28.83
N GLY A 8 -3.68 -20.32 28.18
CA GLY A 8 -3.63 -20.12 26.74
C GLY A 8 -2.54 -19.11 26.40
N GLY A 9 -1.38 -19.63 26.00
CA GLY A 9 -0.11 -18.91 25.92
C GLY A 9 -0.06 -17.76 24.90
N LEU A 10 1.02 -17.01 25.06
CA LEU A 10 1.56 -15.94 24.22
C LEU A 10 0.96 -15.80 22.80
N THR A 11 0.35 -14.62 22.61
CA THR A 11 0.21 -13.80 21.38
C THR A 11 -0.52 -14.38 20.15
N PRO A 12 -1.80 -14.05 19.97
CA PRO A 12 -2.37 -13.93 18.64
C PRO A 12 -1.83 -12.64 18.01
N LYS A 13 -0.76 -12.72 17.22
CA LYS A 13 -0.59 -11.77 16.11
C LYS A 13 -1.89 -11.84 15.31
N SER A 14 -2.68 -10.76 15.35
CA SER A 14 -4.09 -10.81 14.97
C SER A 14 -4.27 -11.51 13.60
N PRO A 15 -5.24 -12.43 13.44
CA PRO A 15 -5.45 -13.15 12.17
C PRO A 15 -5.73 -12.19 10.99
N VAL A 16 -6.16 -10.96 11.28
CA VAL A 16 -6.33 -9.87 10.31
C VAL A 16 -4.98 -9.35 9.78
N PHE A 17 -3.98 -9.20 10.65
CA PHE A 17 -2.64 -8.72 10.26
C PHE A 17 -1.94 -9.71 9.31
N HIS A 18 -2.07 -11.02 9.54
CA HIS A 18 -1.53 -12.01 8.62
C HIS A 18 -2.19 -11.96 7.24
N LYS A 19 -3.52 -11.80 7.19
CA LYS A 19 -4.25 -11.62 5.93
C LYS A 19 -3.85 -10.35 5.20
N PHE A 20 -3.62 -9.25 5.94
CA PHE A 20 -3.09 -8.01 5.40
C PHE A 20 -1.70 -8.21 4.76
N LEU A 21 -0.77 -8.86 5.48
CA LEU A 21 0.56 -9.16 4.95
C LEU A 21 0.50 -10.06 3.70
N LEU A 22 -0.40 -11.05 3.68
CA LEU A 22 -0.60 -11.92 2.52
C LEU A 22 -1.15 -11.16 1.30
N GLY A 23 -1.95 -10.10 1.51
CA GLY A 23 -2.38 -9.21 0.43
C GLY A 23 -1.27 -8.29 -0.06
N LEU A 24 -0.39 -7.84 0.84
CA LEU A 24 0.67 -6.86 0.57
C LEU A 24 1.93 -7.49 -0.06
N ALA A 25 2.31 -8.69 0.36
CA ALA A 25 3.59 -9.28 0.00
C ALA A 25 3.73 -9.59 -1.51
N PRO A 26 2.74 -10.22 -2.19
CA PRO A 26 2.91 -10.58 -3.60
C PRO A 26 3.16 -9.37 -4.51
N PRO A 27 2.41 -8.25 -4.41
CA PRO A 27 2.70 -7.06 -5.22
C PRO A 27 4.05 -6.41 -4.91
N LEU A 28 4.51 -6.43 -3.65
CA LEU A 28 5.84 -5.90 -3.29
C LEU A 28 6.97 -6.74 -3.90
N VAL A 29 6.85 -8.06 -3.86
CA VAL A 29 7.81 -8.96 -4.52
C VAL A 29 7.82 -8.70 -6.03
N ALA A 30 6.65 -8.59 -6.66
CA ALA A 30 6.54 -8.25 -8.07
C ALA A 30 7.19 -6.88 -8.37
N GLY A 31 6.99 -5.88 -7.51
CA GLY A 31 7.61 -4.56 -7.64
C GLY A 31 9.12 -4.58 -7.53
N ALA A 32 9.69 -5.36 -6.62
CA ALA A 32 11.15 -5.51 -6.51
C ALA A 32 11.74 -6.16 -7.78
N LEU A 33 11.11 -7.22 -8.29
CA LEU A 33 11.54 -7.90 -9.51
C LEU A 33 11.40 -6.98 -10.74
N LEU A 34 10.27 -6.27 -10.86
CA LEU A 34 10.04 -5.32 -11.94
C LEU A 34 11.04 -4.15 -11.90
N THR A 35 11.37 -3.66 -10.71
CA THR A 35 12.38 -2.61 -10.53
C THR A 35 13.74 -3.07 -11.06
N ALA A 36 14.13 -4.31 -10.74
CA ALA A 36 15.40 -4.85 -11.17
C ALA A 36 15.50 -4.97 -12.70
N ILE A 37 14.45 -5.46 -13.38
CA ILE A 37 14.47 -5.59 -14.83
C ILE A 37 14.33 -4.23 -15.54
N LEU A 38 13.46 -3.33 -15.07
CA LEU A 38 13.27 -2.01 -15.69
C LEU A 38 14.53 -1.13 -15.60
N GLN A 39 15.25 -1.18 -14.47
CA GLN A 39 16.55 -0.54 -14.35
C GLN A 39 17.57 -1.12 -15.34
N ARG A 40 17.61 -2.45 -15.49
CA ARG A 40 18.54 -3.11 -16.41
C ARG A 40 18.28 -2.76 -17.88
N GLU A 41 17.03 -2.57 -18.25
CA GLU A 41 16.61 -2.20 -19.62
C GLU A 41 16.61 -0.68 -19.86
N GLY A 42 17.04 0.14 -18.89
CA GLY A 42 17.07 1.60 -19.02
C GLY A 42 15.69 2.27 -19.01
N LEU A 43 14.63 1.54 -18.66
CA LEU A 43 13.25 2.02 -18.59
C LEU A 43 12.92 2.63 -17.22
N ALA A 44 13.87 3.41 -16.66
CA ALA A 44 13.74 4.00 -15.34
C ALA A 44 12.53 4.97 -15.25
N GLU A 45 12.13 5.58 -16.36
CA GLU A 45 10.96 6.46 -16.43
C GLU A 45 9.64 5.74 -16.14
N ALA A 46 9.56 4.42 -16.31
CA ALA A 46 8.36 3.65 -15.99
C ALA A 46 8.29 3.24 -14.50
N LEU A 47 9.39 3.35 -13.74
CA LEU A 47 9.45 2.96 -12.33
C LEU A 47 8.44 3.70 -11.44
N PRO A 48 8.28 5.04 -11.56
CA PRO A 48 7.32 5.79 -10.74
C PRO A 48 5.89 5.27 -10.88
N GLY A 49 5.45 5.04 -12.13
CA GLY A 49 4.14 4.47 -12.41
C GLY A 49 4.00 3.04 -11.93
N ALA A 50 5.02 2.20 -12.15
CA ALA A 50 5.03 0.82 -11.66
C ALA A 50 4.95 0.74 -10.12
N TRP A 51 5.71 1.58 -9.40
CA TRP A 51 5.69 1.62 -7.94
C TRP A 51 4.34 2.05 -7.40
N LEU A 52 3.75 3.13 -7.93
CA LEU A 52 2.44 3.62 -7.51
C LEU A 52 1.32 2.60 -7.80
N LEU A 53 1.35 1.93 -8.96
CA LEU A 53 0.39 0.88 -9.30
C LEU A 53 0.53 -0.34 -8.38
N LEU A 54 1.75 -0.84 -8.19
CA LEU A 54 2.00 -2.06 -7.38
C LEU A 54 1.78 -1.81 -5.89
N TYR A 55 2.09 -0.61 -5.42
CA TYR A 55 1.71 -0.20 -4.08
C TYR A 55 0.19 -0.07 -3.95
N GLY A 56 -0.48 0.56 -4.93
CA GLY A 56 -1.93 0.64 -4.99
C GLY A 56 -2.61 -0.73 -4.96
N THR A 57 -2.14 -1.69 -5.76
CA THR A 57 -2.66 -3.08 -5.75
C THR A 57 -2.45 -3.73 -4.39
N ALA A 58 -1.27 -3.61 -3.78
CA ALA A 58 -0.98 -4.10 -2.43
C ALA A 58 -1.96 -3.54 -1.39
N VAL A 59 -2.21 -2.24 -1.44
CA VAL A 59 -3.11 -1.55 -0.49
C VAL A 59 -4.57 -1.95 -0.72
N VAL A 60 -5.02 -2.10 -1.97
CA VAL A 60 -6.39 -2.55 -2.28
C VAL A 60 -6.62 -3.98 -1.78
N THR A 61 -5.71 -4.91 -2.09
CA THR A 61 -5.86 -6.33 -1.70
C THR A 61 -5.71 -6.54 -0.20
N ALA A 62 -4.75 -5.88 0.43
CA ALA A 62 -4.56 -5.94 1.88
C ALA A 62 -5.68 -5.21 2.64
N GLY A 63 -6.18 -4.12 2.07
CA GLY A 63 -7.28 -3.30 2.60
C GLY A 63 -8.65 -3.97 2.52
N ALA A 64 -8.82 -5.04 1.74
CA ALA A 64 -10.09 -5.77 1.62
C ALA A 64 -10.62 -6.31 2.95
N PHE A 65 -9.73 -6.54 3.93
CA PHE A 65 -10.07 -6.98 5.29
C PHE A 65 -9.97 -5.85 6.34
N SER A 66 -9.85 -4.59 5.90
CA SER A 66 -9.65 -3.41 6.74
C SER A 66 -10.82 -2.41 6.64
N VAL A 67 -10.69 -1.25 7.27
CA VAL A 67 -11.65 -0.15 7.16
C VAL A 67 -11.75 0.34 5.71
N ARG A 68 -12.97 0.69 5.28
CA ARG A 68 -13.31 1.00 3.89
C ARG A 68 -12.48 2.10 3.24
N ILE A 69 -11.82 2.93 4.04
CA ILE A 69 -10.94 4.01 3.58
C ILE A 69 -9.59 3.52 3.04
N VAL A 70 -9.11 2.35 3.45
CA VAL A 70 -7.81 1.81 3.00
C VAL A 70 -7.87 1.34 1.54
N PRO A 71 -8.88 0.56 1.08
CA PRO A 71 -9.01 0.27 -0.35
C PRO A 71 -9.14 1.51 -1.24
N VAL A 72 -9.82 2.56 -0.75
CA VAL A 72 -9.95 3.82 -1.49
C VAL A 72 -8.59 4.50 -1.67
N LEU A 73 -7.74 4.49 -0.63
CA LEU A 73 -6.35 4.96 -0.73
C LEU A 73 -5.60 4.19 -1.84
N GLY A 74 -5.72 2.87 -1.87
CA GLY A 74 -5.09 2.02 -2.88
C GLY A 74 -5.58 2.32 -4.30
N LEU A 75 -6.87 2.57 -4.49
CA LEU A 75 -7.43 2.97 -5.80
C LEU A 75 -6.91 4.34 -6.24
N CYS A 76 -6.78 5.29 -5.32
CA CYS A 76 -6.16 6.58 -5.63
C CYS A 76 -4.68 6.43 -6.03
N PHE A 77 -3.92 5.55 -5.37
CA PHE A 77 -2.57 5.18 -5.80
C PHE A 77 -2.54 4.60 -7.21
N MET A 78 -3.50 3.73 -7.54
CA MET A 78 -3.60 3.18 -8.89
C MET A 78 -3.84 4.26 -9.95
N LEU A 79 -4.71 5.24 -9.66
CA LEU A 79 -4.96 6.36 -10.57
C LEU A 79 -3.68 7.18 -10.82
N PHE A 80 -2.95 7.52 -9.75
CA PHE A 80 -1.68 8.26 -9.87
C PHE A 80 -0.61 7.44 -10.60
N GLY A 81 -0.55 6.13 -10.38
CA GLY A 81 0.37 5.25 -11.08
C GLY A 81 0.04 5.11 -12.58
N ALA A 82 -1.24 5.03 -12.94
CA ALA A 82 -1.66 5.07 -14.33
C ALA A 82 -1.28 6.41 -14.97
N MET A 83 -1.53 7.54 -14.29
CA MET A 83 -1.09 8.85 -14.77
C MET A 83 0.43 8.89 -14.96
N ALA A 84 1.22 8.35 -14.04
CA ALA A 84 2.69 8.35 -14.16
C ALA A 84 3.23 7.43 -15.27
N LEU A 85 2.46 6.44 -15.74
CA LEU A 85 2.85 5.63 -16.90
C LEU A 85 2.56 6.31 -18.25
N PHE A 86 1.52 7.15 -18.31
CA PHE A 86 1.07 7.77 -19.56
C PHE A 86 1.37 9.27 -19.66
N ALA A 87 1.79 9.91 -18.57
CA ALA A 87 2.22 11.31 -18.55
C ALA A 87 3.69 11.46 -18.98
N PRO A 88 4.12 12.68 -19.33
CA PRO A 88 5.52 12.97 -19.58
C PRO A 88 6.39 12.68 -18.35
N ALA A 89 7.61 12.18 -18.56
CA ALA A 89 8.54 11.83 -17.49
C ALA A 89 8.84 12.98 -16.51
N SER A 90 8.71 14.24 -16.95
CA SER A 90 8.87 15.42 -16.10
C SER A 90 7.83 15.52 -14.97
N MET A 91 6.69 14.84 -15.10
CA MET A 91 5.64 14.81 -14.08
C MET A 91 5.83 13.68 -13.06
N ASN A 92 6.74 12.73 -13.31
CA ASN A 92 6.84 11.51 -12.52
C ASN A 92 7.27 11.78 -11.07
N ASP A 93 8.22 12.69 -10.86
CA ASP A 93 8.66 13.07 -9.52
C ASP A 93 7.53 13.73 -8.73
N TRP A 94 6.73 14.58 -9.39
CA TRP A 94 5.55 15.20 -8.80
C TRP A 94 4.46 14.18 -8.45
N LEU A 95 4.22 13.20 -9.32
CA LEU A 95 3.24 12.14 -9.08
C LEU A 95 3.70 11.18 -7.96
N LEU A 96 5.00 10.89 -7.87
CA LEU A 96 5.58 10.16 -6.74
C LEU A 96 5.41 10.91 -5.42
N ALA A 97 5.76 12.19 -5.40
CA ALA A 97 5.61 13.04 -4.22
C ALA A 97 4.15 13.17 -3.79
N ALA A 98 3.24 13.34 -4.75
CA ALA A 98 1.81 13.45 -4.47
C ALA A 98 1.20 12.11 -4.03
N GLY A 99 1.60 11.00 -4.62
CA GLY A 99 1.16 9.66 -4.22
C GLY A 99 1.70 9.27 -2.84
N PHE A 100 3.01 9.07 -2.72
CA PHE A 100 3.61 8.59 -1.47
C PHE A 100 3.55 9.60 -0.33
N GLY A 101 3.70 10.90 -0.62
CA GLY A 101 3.62 11.95 0.39
C GLY A 101 2.20 12.47 0.58
N GLY A 102 1.67 13.12 -0.45
CA GLY A 102 0.39 13.85 -0.36
C GLY A 102 -0.78 12.97 0.05
N LEU A 103 -0.98 11.85 -0.66
CA LEU A 103 -2.10 10.94 -0.41
C LEU A 103 -2.02 10.31 0.98
N HIS A 104 -0.84 9.90 1.44
CA HIS A 104 -0.64 9.39 2.80
C HIS A 104 -0.93 10.44 3.87
N VAL A 105 -0.49 11.69 3.69
CA VAL A 105 -0.77 12.77 4.65
C VAL A 105 -2.27 13.04 4.74
N VAL A 106 -2.95 13.14 3.59
CA VAL A 106 -4.40 13.40 3.54
C VAL A 106 -5.17 12.24 4.17
N PHE A 107 -4.94 11.01 3.72
CA PHE A 107 -5.66 9.86 4.25
C PHE A 107 -5.28 9.53 5.69
N GLY A 108 -4.00 9.72 6.07
CA GLY A 108 -3.54 9.58 7.45
C GLY A 108 -4.25 10.57 8.37
N ALA A 109 -4.36 11.84 7.96
CA ALA A 109 -5.12 12.85 8.71
C ALA A 109 -6.61 12.52 8.80
N VAL A 110 -7.23 12.01 7.71
CA VAL A 110 -8.64 11.61 7.72
C VAL A 110 -8.88 10.40 8.63
N ILE A 111 -8.00 9.39 8.59
CA ILE A 111 -8.07 8.21 9.45
C ILE A 111 -7.92 8.61 10.92
N ALA A 112 -6.92 9.44 11.25
CA ALA A 112 -6.68 9.93 12.60
C ALA A 112 -7.88 10.71 13.15
N ARG A 113 -8.51 11.57 12.33
CA ARG A 113 -9.70 12.33 12.73
C ARG A 113 -10.95 11.46 12.92
N ARG A 114 -11.09 10.37 12.17
CA ARG A 114 -12.31 9.53 12.19
C ARG A 114 -12.25 8.36 13.16
N ASN A 115 -11.07 7.84 13.49
CA ASN A 115 -10.92 6.66 14.35
C ASN A 115 -10.45 7.00 15.77
N GLY A 116 -10.34 8.29 16.10
CA GLY A 116 -9.87 8.76 17.40
C GLY A 116 -8.34 8.64 17.53
N GLY A 117 -7.71 9.63 18.14
CA GLY A 117 -6.38 9.44 18.71
C GLY A 117 -6.41 8.38 19.81
#